data_AF-A0A950AM89-F1
#
_entry.id   AF-A0A950AM89-F1
#
_cell.length_a   1.000
_cell.length_b   1.000
_cell.length_c   1.000
_cell.angle_alpha   90.00
_cell.angle_beta   90.00
_cell.angle_gamma   90.00
#
_symmetry.space_group_name_H-M   'P 1'
#
loop_
_entity.id
_entity.type
_entity.pdbx_description
1 polymer ?
#
loop_
_entity_poly.entity_id
_entity_poly.type
_entity_poly.pdbx_seq_one_letter_code
_entity_poly.pdbx_strand_id
1 'polypeptide(L)'
;MREAFTAMRQQSDQALGGVLTASQRSRLQEISLQQQGPMAIATDPDVQRALNLSPDQVTQLQMIMEERNQVRRQSFQGRGEMFRQLRASGLDREAIHAKMQSPEVKSQMEQMQKQAEALRQQTIQQISRVLTKKQKQAFNKMLGEPFTLQPRNRPGGSDGDGGNGGDGPAANPTSSASPDGASASGTTTIPGKTGNRRSPQ
;
A
#
# COMPACT_ATOMS: atom_id res chain seq x y z
N MET A 1 3.66 -7.58 22.35
CA MET A 1 3.77 -7.48 20.86
C MET A 1 3.15 -6.20 20.31
N ARG A 2 1.89 -5.84 20.62
CA ARG A 2 1.24 -4.62 20.09
C ARG A 2 2.01 -3.32 20.41
N GLU A 3 2.42 -3.15 21.67
CA GLU A 3 3.21 -1.99 22.11
C GLU A 3 4.57 -1.88 21.40
N ALA A 4 5.23 -3.01 21.13
CA ALA A 4 6.50 -3.04 20.40
C ALA A 4 6.35 -2.55 18.96
N PHE A 5 5.25 -2.91 18.28
CA PHE A 5 4.95 -2.40 16.94
C PHE A 5 4.65 -0.89 16.96
N THR A 6 3.89 -0.41 17.95
CA THR A 6 3.62 1.02 18.10
C THR A 6 4.90 1.81 18.38
N ALA A 7 5.77 1.30 19.24
CA ALA A 7 7.06 1.91 19.55
C ALA A 7 7.98 1.95 18.33
N MET A 8 8.10 0.85 17.56
CA MET A 8 8.87 0.83 16.32
C MET A 8 8.35 1.83 15.29
N ARG A 9 7.02 1.99 15.19
CA ARG A 9 6.40 2.95 14.28
C ARG A 9 6.71 4.39 14.69
N GLN A 10 6.56 4.71 15.97
CA GLN A 10 6.88 6.04 16.51
C GLN A 10 8.36 6.39 16.32
N GLN A 11 9.27 5.43 16.56
CA GLN A 11 10.71 5.61 16.31
C GLN A 11 10.99 5.86 14.83
N SER A 12 10.32 5.12 13.93
CA SER A 12 10.42 5.34 12.49
C SER A 12 9.91 6.73 12.10
N ASP A 13 8.76 7.16 12.63
CA ASP A 13 8.18 8.48 12.33
C ASP A 13 9.05 9.64 12.83
N GLN A 14 9.70 9.47 13.99
CA GLN A 14 10.68 10.42 14.52
C GLN A 14 11.93 10.49 13.63
N ALA A 15 12.47 9.35 13.23
CA ALA A 15 13.62 9.29 12.32
C ALA A 15 13.30 9.90 10.95
N LEU A 16 12.09 9.65 10.42
CA LEU A 16 11.61 10.25 9.19
C LEU A 16 11.39 11.77 9.34
N GLY A 17 11.01 12.26 10.52
CA GLY A 17 10.81 13.69 10.77
C GLY A 17 12.08 14.54 10.62
N GLY A 18 13.27 13.94 10.77
CA GLY A 18 14.55 14.60 10.54
C GLY A 18 14.99 14.67 9.07
N VAL A 19 14.32 13.91 8.19
CA VAL A 19 14.72 13.75 6.76
C VAL A 19 13.62 14.22 5.81
N LEU A 20 12.36 13.96 6.16
CA LEU A 20 11.20 14.21 5.31
C LEU A 20 10.46 15.47 5.75
N THR A 21 10.09 16.29 4.77
CA THR A 21 9.17 17.40 4.97
C THR A 21 7.77 16.90 5.38
N ALA A 22 6.93 17.79 5.91
CA ALA A 22 5.53 17.44 6.24
C ALA A 22 4.76 16.90 5.01
N SER A 23 4.94 17.52 3.84
CA SER A 23 4.31 17.07 2.59
C SER A 23 4.81 15.69 2.16
N GLN A 24 6.12 15.42 2.24
CA GLN A 24 6.69 14.11 1.91
C GLN A 24 6.17 13.00 2.83
N ARG A 25 6.02 13.28 4.13
CA ARG A 25 5.44 12.33 5.08
C ARG A 25 3.97 12.03 4.78
N SER A 26 3.17 13.07 4.51
CA SER A 26 1.77 12.90 4.10
C SER A 26 1.67 12.02 2.86
N ARG A 27 2.49 12.31 1.85
CA ARG A 27 2.49 11.54 0.60
C ARG A 27 2.92 10.09 0.81
N LEU A 28 3.93 9.85 1.65
CA LEU A 28 4.36 8.50 1.98
C LEU A 28 3.24 7.71 2.69
N GLN A 29 2.49 8.37 3.57
CA GLN A 29 1.35 7.76 4.25
C GLN A 29 0.23 7.40 3.26
N GLU A 30 -0.15 8.31 2.36
CA GLU A 30 -1.10 8.04 1.27
C GLU A 30 -0.68 6.83 0.43
N ILE A 31 0.58 6.79 -0.01
CA ILE A 31 1.12 5.69 -0.81
C ILE A 31 1.08 4.37 -0.03
N SER A 32 1.43 4.40 1.26
CA SER A 32 1.34 3.23 2.14
C SER A 32 -0.10 2.72 2.24
N LEU A 33 -1.07 3.63 2.41
CA LEU A 33 -2.49 3.27 2.45
C LEU A 33 -2.98 2.69 1.12
N GLN A 34 -2.51 3.21 -0.01
CA GLN A 34 -2.83 2.66 -1.33
C GLN A 34 -2.30 1.23 -1.51
N GLN A 35 -1.05 0.96 -1.08
CA GLN A 35 -0.46 -0.37 -1.17
C GLN A 35 -1.15 -1.39 -0.23
N GLN A 36 -1.53 -0.95 0.97
CA GLN A 36 -2.24 -1.81 1.92
C GLN A 36 -3.70 -2.03 1.51
N GLY A 37 -4.35 -1.00 0.98
CA GLY A 37 -5.77 -0.99 0.64
C GLY A 37 -6.67 -1.11 1.88
N PRO A 38 -7.87 -1.70 1.75
CA PRO A 38 -8.84 -1.80 2.85
C PRO A 38 -8.34 -2.55 4.09
N MET A 39 -7.27 -3.34 3.97
CA MET A 39 -6.62 -4.01 5.10
C MET A 39 -6.07 -3.03 6.14
N ALA A 40 -5.69 -1.81 5.73
CA ALA A 40 -5.20 -0.77 6.63
C ALA A 40 -6.26 -0.42 7.70
N ILE A 41 -7.54 -0.46 7.36
CA ILE A 41 -8.65 -0.15 8.27
C ILE A 41 -8.63 -1.09 9.49
N ALA A 42 -8.34 -2.37 9.28
CA ALA A 42 -8.33 -3.37 10.36
C ALA A 42 -7.03 -3.40 11.16
N THR A 43 -5.93 -2.88 10.61
CA THR A 43 -4.58 -3.10 11.17
C THR A 43 -3.88 -1.83 11.63
N ASP A 44 -4.25 -0.66 11.11
CA ASP A 44 -3.65 0.63 11.40
C ASP A 44 -4.50 1.43 12.40
N PRO A 45 -4.04 1.63 13.66
CA PRO A 45 -4.77 2.41 14.65
C PRO A 45 -5.05 3.87 14.24
N ASP A 46 -4.19 4.45 13.41
CA ASP A 46 -4.32 5.86 13.00
C ASP A 46 -5.46 6.01 12.00
N VAL A 47 -5.59 5.04 11.10
CA VAL A 47 -6.73 4.92 10.19
C VAL A 47 -8.03 4.70 10.97
N GLN A 48 -8.00 3.84 11.99
CA GLN A 48 -9.18 3.59 12.84
C GLN A 48 -9.64 4.86 13.57
N ARG A 49 -8.68 5.63 14.12
CA ARG A 49 -8.96 6.92 14.75
C ARG A 49 -9.49 7.95 13.75
N ALA A 50 -8.84 8.09 12.59
CA ALA A 50 -9.27 9.01 11.54
C ALA A 50 -10.67 8.70 11.00
N LEU A 51 -11.07 7.42 10.96
CA LEU A 51 -12.40 6.97 10.58
C LEU A 51 -13.43 7.02 11.71
N ASN A 52 -13.02 7.39 12.93
CA ASN A 52 -13.86 7.37 14.13
C ASN A 52 -14.60 6.03 14.28
N LEU A 53 -13.86 4.92 14.16
CA LEU A 53 -14.47 3.60 14.32
C LEU A 53 -14.97 3.41 15.76
N SER A 54 -16.18 2.87 15.92
CA SER A 54 -16.68 2.53 17.24
C SER A 54 -15.90 1.37 17.86
N PRO A 55 -15.90 1.21 19.19
CA PRO A 55 -15.28 0.05 19.85
C PRO A 55 -15.80 -1.29 19.29
N ASP A 56 -17.09 -1.37 18.97
CA ASP A 56 -17.71 -2.57 18.39
C ASP A 56 -17.18 -2.85 16.98
N GLN A 57 -17.06 -1.81 16.13
CA GLN A 57 -16.48 -1.96 14.80
C GLN A 57 -15.02 -2.43 14.88
N VAL A 58 -14.23 -1.85 15.79
CA VAL A 58 -12.84 -2.27 16.02
C VAL A 58 -12.78 -3.74 16.47
N THR A 59 -13.68 -4.16 17.35
CA THR A 59 -13.77 -5.55 17.82
C THR A 59 -14.12 -6.50 16.68
N GLN A 60 -15.10 -6.14 15.84
CA GLN A 60 -15.45 -6.93 14.65
C GLN A 60 -14.28 -7.06 13.67
N LEU A 61 -13.53 -5.98 13.44
CA LEU A 61 -12.34 -6.01 12.58
C LEU A 61 -11.24 -6.91 13.16
N GLN A 62 -11.04 -6.91 14.48
CA GLN A 62 -10.09 -7.81 15.13
C GLN A 62 -10.46 -9.28 14.94
N MET A 63 -11.74 -9.64 15.11
CA MET A 63 -12.23 -11.00 14.87
C MET A 63 -12.01 -11.44 13.41
N ILE A 64 -12.30 -10.56 12.44
CA ILE A 64 -12.05 -10.83 11.01
C ILE A 64 -10.53 -11.08 10.78
N MET A 65 -9.66 -10.29 11.41
CA MET A 65 -8.21 -10.48 11.29
C MET A 65 -7.74 -11.78 11.95
N GLU A 66 -8.32 -12.17 13.08
CA GLU A 66 -7.99 -13.40 13.78
C GLU A 66 -8.36 -14.63 12.97
N GLU A 67 -9.58 -14.68 12.41
CA GLU A 67 -10.04 -15.73 11.50
C GLU A 67 -9.09 -15.86 10.30
N ARG A 68 -8.79 -14.74 9.62
CA ARG A 68 -7.82 -14.72 8.52
C ARG A 68 -6.44 -15.23 8.95
N ASN A 69 -5.97 -14.84 10.14
CA ASN A 69 -4.66 -15.25 10.65
C ASN A 69 -4.62 -16.75 10.96
N GLN A 70 -5.71 -17.34 11.44
CA GLN A 70 -5.83 -18.76 11.70
C GLN A 70 -5.73 -19.56 10.40
N VAL A 71 -6.51 -19.19 9.37
CA VAL A 71 -6.45 -19.83 8.06
C VAL A 71 -5.05 -19.71 7.46
N ARG A 72 -4.46 -18.51 7.50
CA ARG A 72 -3.09 -18.30 7.00
C ARG A 72 -2.06 -19.15 7.74
N ARG A 73 -2.20 -19.31 9.06
CA ARG A 73 -1.29 -20.12 9.88
C ARG A 73 -1.38 -21.59 9.49
N GLN A 74 -2.59 -22.13 9.31
CA GLN A 74 -2.79 -23.51 8.88
C GLN A 74 -2.17 -23.76 7.50
N SER A 75 -2.41 -22.86 6.53
CA SER A 75 -1.78 -22.97 5.21
C SER A 75 -0.25 -22.90 5.29
N PHE A 76 0.30 -22.04 6.15
CA PHE A 76 1.75 -21.93 6.33
C PHE A 76 2.35 -23.16 7.02
N GLN A 77 1.65 -23.74 7.99
CA GLN A 77 2.07 -24.98 8.65
C GLN A 77 2.11 -26.14 7.65
N GLY A 78 1.06 -26.33 6.85
CA GLY A 78 1.04 -27.37 5.81
C GLY A 78 2.17 -27.20 4.78
N ARG A 79 2.45 -25.95 4.35
CA ARG A 79 3.59 -25.66 3.47
C ARG A 79 4.94 -25.95 4.16
N GLY A 80 5.07 -25.60 5.43
CA GLY A 80 6.28 -25.84 6.21
C GLY A 80 6.55 -27.32 6.41
N GLU A 81 5.52 -28.13 6.64
CA GLU A 81 5.61 -29.58 6.72
C GLU A 81 6.01 -30.21 5.38
N MET A 82 5.40 -29.78 4.27
CA MET A 82 5.80 -30.19 2.93
C MET A 82 7.28 -29.91 2.68
N PHE A 83 7.75 -28.69 2.95
CA PHE A 83 9.17 -28.33 2.79
C PHE A 83 10.10 -29.14 3.71
N ARG A 84 9.66 -29.39 4.94
CA ARG A 84 10.41 -30.21 5.90
C ARG A 84 10.54 -31.64 5.40
N GLN A 85 9.47 -32.24 4.89
CA GLN A 85 9.48 -33.58 4.30
C GLN A 85 10.38 -33.63 3.07
N LEU A 86 10.30 -32.63 2.20
CA LEU A 86 11.16 -32.53 1.02
C LEU A 86 12.64 -32.46 1.41
N ARG A 87 12.98 -31.69 2.45
CA ARG A 87 14.35 -31.61 2.96
C ARG A 87 14.80 -32.89 3.66
N ALA A 88 13.89 -33.58 4.36
CA ALA A 88 14.16 -34.84 5.04
C ALA A 88 14.25 -36.03 4.08
N SER A 89 13.82 -35.88 2.82
CA SER A 89 13.82 -36.96 1.82
C SER A 89 15.20 -37.37 1.30
N GLY A 90 16.28 -36.71 1.76
CA GLY A 90 17.65 -37.00 1.33
C GLY A 90 17.99 -36.51 -0.08
N LEU A 91 17.05 -35.86 -0.77
CA LEU A 91 17.29 -35.19 -2.04
C LEU A 91 18.31 -34.06 -1.86
N ASP A 92 19.25 -33.96 -2.80
CA ASP A 92 20.17 -32.83 -2.85
C ASP A 92 19.43 -31.53 -3.23
N ARG A 93 20.14 -30.41 -3.15
CA ARG A 93 19.56 -29.08 -3.40
C ARG A 93 19.06 -28.91 -4.84
N GLU A 94 19.72 -29.55 -5.79
CA GLU A 94 19.37 -29.47 -7.22
C GLU A 94 18.10 -30.26 -7.51
N ALA A 95 17.99 -31.48 -6.99
CA ALA A 95 16.79 -32.30 -7.08
C ALA A 95 15.59 -31.66 -6.36
N ILE A 96 15.80 -31.00 -5.22
CA ILE A 96 14.76 -30.22 -4.55
C ILE A 96 14.26 -29.08 -5.45
N HIS A 97 15.19 -28.35 -6.09
CA HIS A 97 14.82 -27.28 -7.01
C HIS A 97 14.07 -27.80 -8.24
N ALA A 98 14.54 -28.88 -8.86
CA ALA A 98 13.87 -29.53 -9.99
C ALA A 98 12.46 -30.00 -9.61
N LYS A 99 12.29 -30.58 -8.41
CA LYS A 99 10.98 -31.01 -7.89
C LYS A 99 10.05 -29.83 -7.62
N MET A 100 10.58 -28.72 -7.10
CA MET A 100 9.81 -27.47 -6.95
C MET A 100 9.37 -26.86 -8.28
N GLN A 101 10.09 -27.16 -9.37
CA GLN A 101 9.73 -26.74 -10.72
C GLN A 101 8.83 -27.74 -11.45
N SER A 102 8.52 -28.89 -10.86
CA SER A 102 7.62 -29.88 -11.46
C SER A 102 6.22 -29.28 -11.67
N PRO A 103 5.48 -29.71 -12.71
CA PRO A 103 4.12 -29.24 -12.94
C PRO A 103 3.21 -29.44 -11.72
N GLU A 104 3.37 -30.53 -10.96
CA GLU A 104 2.53 -30.79 -9.79
C GLU A 104 2.77 -29.75 -8.68
N VAL A 105 4.04 -29.47 -8.35
CA VAL A 105 4.36 -28.49 -7.30
C VAL A 105 4.00 -27.08 -7.75
N LYS A 106 4.23 -26.73 -9.02
CA LYS A 106 3.79 -25.44 -9.58
C LYS A 106 2.28 -25.26 -9.47
N SER A 107 1.50 -26.25 -9.92
CA SER A 107 0.03 -26.21 -9.83
C SER A 107 -0.45 -26.08 -8.38
N GLN A 108 0.16 -26.81 -7.45
CA GLN A 108 -0.15 -26.70 -6.03
C GLN A 108 0.18 -25.30 -5.47
N MET A 109 1.30 -24.70 -5.89
CA MET A 109 1.68 -23.34 -5.50
C MET A 109 0.73 -22.29 -6.06
N GLU A 110 0.32 -22.42 -7.33
CA GLU A 110 -0.69 -21.56 -7.95
C GLU A 110 -2.04 -21.67 -7.23
N GLN A 111 -2.46 -22.89 -6.87
CA GLN A 111 -3.68 -23.10 -6.11
C GLN A 111 -3.60 -22.42 -4.74
N MET A 112 -2.48 -22.52 -4.04
CA MET A 112 -2.26 -21.80 -2.78
C MET A 112 -2.27 -20.28 -2.96
N GLN A 113 -1.72 -19.76 -4.06
CA GLN A 113 -1.78 -18.33 -4.36
C GLN A 113 -3.22 -17.88 -4.58
N LYS A 114 -4.00 -18.61 -5.38
CA LYS A 114 -5.43 -18.35 -5.61
C LYS A 114 -6.24 -18.40 -4.31
N GLN A 115 -5.97 -19.39 -3.45
CA GLN A 115 -6.62 -19.48 -2.13
C GLN A 115 -6.26 -18.28 -1.24
N ALA A 116 -5.00 -17.85 -1.23
CA ALA A 116 -4.56 -16.69 -0.46
C ALA A 116 -5.22 -15.39 -0.97
N GLU A 117 -5.39 -15.26 -2.29
CA GLU A 117 -6.09 -14.13 -2.89
C GLU A 117 -7.58 -14.16 -2.56
N ALA A 118 -8.25 -15.31 -2.69
CA ALA A 118 -9.66 -15.46 -2.33
C ALA A 118 -9.89 -15.11 -0.84
N LEU A 119 -9.04 -15.60 0.06
CA LEU A 119 -9.07 -15.25 1.48
C LEU A 119 -8.91 -13.74 1.69
N ARG A 120 -7.98 -13.10 0.96
CA ARG A 120 -7.78 -11.65 1.01
C ARG A 120 -9.04 -10.91 0.54
N GLN A 121 -9.64 -11.30 -0.59
CA GLN A 121 -10.85 -10.68 -1.13
C GLN A 121 -12.03 -10.83 -0.17
N GLN A 122 -12.24 -12.03 0.38
CA GLN A 122 -13.27 -12.30 1.39
C GLN A 122 -13.08 -11.40 2.62
N THR A 123 -11.84 -11.30 3.12
CA THR A 123 -11.52 -10.43 4.25
C THR A 123 -11.87 -8.97 3.94
N ILE A 124 -11.49 -8.47 2.75
CA ILE A 124 -11.81 -7.11 2.31
C ILE A 124 -13.32 -6.88 2.28
N GLN A 125 -14.10 -7.86 1.78
CA GLN A 125 -15.55 -7.78 1.78
C GLN A 125 -16.11 -7.72 3.21
N GLN A 126 -15.62 -8.55 4.14
CA GLN A 126 -16.04 -8.50 5.55
C GLN A 126 -15.72 -7.14 6.19
N ILE A 127 -14.51 -6.62 6.01
CA ILE A 127 -14.14 -5.26 6.47
C ILE A 127 -15.12 -4.23 5.90
N SER A 128 -15.43 -4.32 4.61
CA SER A 128 -16.35 -3.38 3.97
C SER A 128 -17.78 -3.42 4.53
N ARG A 129 -18.22 -4.55 5.09
CA ARG A 129 -19.57 -4.68 5.69
C ARG A 129 -19.65 -4.02 7.08
N VAL A 130 -18.53 -3.99 7.82
CA VAL A 130 -18.44 -3.33 9.13
C VAL A 130 -18.52 -1.80 9.00
N LEU A 131 -18.06 -1.25 7.87
CA LEU A 131 -17.98 0.19 7.66
C LEU A 131 -19.29 0.81 7.15
N THR A 132 -19.59 2.00 7.66
CA THR A 132 -20.63 2.88 7.12
C THR A 132 -20.21 3.47 5.78
N LYS A 133 -21.19 3.97 4.99
CA LYS A 133 -20.93 4.68 3.73
C LYS A 133 -20.01 5.90 3.94
N LYS A 134 -20.23 6.66 5.02
CA LYS A 134 -19.39 7.83 5.36
C LYS A 134 -17.95 7.44 5.65
N GLN A 135 -17.72 6.35 6.39
CA GLN A 135 -16.38 5.84 6.69
C GLN A 135 -15.66 5.36 5.43
N LYS A 136 -16.35 4.65 4.52
CA LYS A 136 -15.76 4.25 3.22
C LYS A 136 -15.33 5.46 2.39
N GLN A 137 -16.16 6.50 2.34
CA GLN A 137 -15.83 7.74 1.64
C GLN A 137 -14.66 8.47 2.29
N ALA A 138 -14.61 8.53 3.63
CA ALA A 138 -13.49 9.11 4.36
C ALA A 138 -12.19 8.34 4.08
N PHE A 139 -12.24 7.00 4.05
CA PHE A 139 -11.10 6.17 3.69
C PHE A 139 -10.59 6.47 2.29
N ASN A 140 -11.48 6.54 1.30
CA ASN A 140 -11.09 6.87 -0.07
C ASN A 140 -10.42 8.26 -0.18
N LYS A 141 -10.85 9.24 0.62
CA LYS A 141 -10.20 10.56 0.67
C LYS A 141 -8.79 10.49 1.27
N MET A 142 -8.56 9.62 2.25
CA MET A 142 -7.22 9.42 2.84
C MET A 142 -6.23 8.76 1.89
N LEU A 143 -6.70 8.12 0.82
CA LEU A 143 -5.80 7.53 -0.19
C LEU A 143 -5.04 8.61 -0.98
N GLY A 144 -5.55 9.85 -1.05
CA GLY A 144 -4.94 10.93 -1.81
C GLY A 144 -4.89 10.65 -3.31
N GLU A 145 -3.94 11.30 -4.00
CA GLU A 145 -3.74 11.12 -5.44
C GLU A 145 -3.21 9.71 -5.76
N PRO A 146 -3.70 9.03 -6.81
CA PRO A 146 -3.19 7.71 -7.17
C PRO A 146 -1.69 7.73 -7.40
N PHE A 147 -1.00 6.70 -6.91
CA PHE A 147 0.43 6.53 -7.10
C PHE A 147 0.70 5.28 -7.93
N THR A 148 1.32 5.47 -9.09
CA THR A 148 1.80 4.38 -9.92
C THR A 148 3.33 4.32 -9.82
N LEU A 149 3.85 3.14 -9.48
CA LEU A 149 5.28 2.88 -9.67
C LEU A 149 5.50 2.77 -11.18
N GLN A 150 6.23 3.73 -11.75
CA GLN A 150 6.71 3.58 -13.12
C GLN A 150 7.50 2.27 -13.20
N PRO A 151 7.19 1.38 -14.16
CA PRO A 151 7.98 0.19 -14.37
C PRO A 151 9.43 0.63 -14.55
N ARG A 152 10.29 0.23 -13.61
CA ARG A 152 11.71 0.54 -13.72
C ARG A 152 12.22 -0.28 -14.89
N ASN A 153 12.37 0.34 -16.06
CA ASN A 153 13.16 -0.22 -17.16
C ASN A 153 14.54 -0.53 -16.57
N ARG A 154 14.75 -1.79 -16.15
CA ARG A 154 16.06 -2.30 -15.78
C ARG A 154 16.80 -2.48 -17.10
N PRO A 155 17.80 -1.65 -17.42
CA PRO A 155 18.63 -1.88 -18.59
C PRO A 155 19.47 -3.13 -18.27
N GLY A 156 19.25 -4.23 -18.98
CA GLY A 156 20.07 -5.44 -18.87
C GLY A 156 19.44 -6.63 -18.15
N GLY A 157 18.19 -6.97 -18.44
CA GLY A 157 17.59 -8.24 -18.07
C GLY A 157 17.07 -8.96 -19.31
N SER A 158 17.92 -9.80 -19.88
CA SER A 158 17.72 -10.71 -21.01
C SER A 158 16.31 -11.28 -21.15
N ASP A 159 15.87 -11.29 -22.40
CA ASP A 159 14.84 -12.10 -23.05
C ASP A 159 14.29 -13.28 -22.23
N GLY A 160 12.99 -13.25 -21.98
CA GLY A 160 12.22 -14.32 -21.37
C GLY A 160 10.75 -14.19 -21.76
N ASP A 161 10.52 -14.34 -23.07
CA ASP A 161 9.39 -15.03 -23.69
C ASP A 161 8.12 -15.22 -22.83
N GLY A 162 7.02 -14.62 -23.27
CA GLY A 162 5.70 -14.80 -22.67
C GLY A 162 4.66 -13.83 -23.21
N GLY A 163 4.56 -13.73 -24.54
CA GLY A 163 3.52 -12.94 -25.19
C GLY A 163 2.11 -13.46 -24.87
N ASN A 164 1.17 -12.52 -24.72
CA ASN A 164 -0.13 -12.61 -25.38
C ASN A 164 -0.75 -11.21 -25.43
N GLY A 165 -0.60 -10.56 -26.59
CA GLY A 165 -1.39 -9.39 -26.97
C GLY A 165 -2.81 -9.81 -27.36
N GLY A 166 -3.75 -8.90 -27.15
CA GLY A 166 -5.15 -9.07 -27.54
C GLY A 166 -5.97 -7.82 -27.24
N ASP A 167 -5.81 -6.83 -28.12
CA ASP A 167 -6.82 -5.87 -28.63
C ASP A 167 -7.77 -5.12 -27.68
N GLY A 168 -7.59 -3.79 -27.66
CA GLY A 168 -8.61 -2.82 -27.25
C GLY A 168 -8.22 -1.40 -27.69
N PRO A 169 -9.02 -0.69 -28.51
CA PRO A 169 -8.56 0.43 -29.31
C PRO A 169 -8.51 1.78 -28.57
N ALA A 170 -7.68 2.64 -29.13
CA ALA A 170 -7.39 4.01 -28.73
C ALA A 170 -8.62 4.95 -28.75
N ALA A 171 -8.64 5.87 -27.79
CA ALA A 171 -9.25 7.18 -27.95
C ALA A 171 -8.41 8.22 -27.20
N ASN A 172 -7.61 8.96 -27.98
CA ASN A 172 -7.01 10.22 -27.58
C ASN A 172 -8.07 11.33 -27.79
N PRO A 173 -8.04 12.42 -27.03
CA PRO A 173 -7.63 13.65 -27.72
C PRO A 173 -6.69 14.53 -26.89
N THR A 174 -5.55 14.83 -27.52
CA THR A 174 -4.99 16.18 -27.71
C THR A 174 -5.62 17.33 -26.92
N SER A 175 -4.81 17.97 -26.08
CA SER A 175 -4.68 19.43 -26.05
C SER A 175 -3.32 19.85 -25.48
N SER A 176 -2.36 19.97 -26.40
CA SER A 176 -1.18 20.81 -26.24
C SER A 176 -1.60 22.29 -26.35
N ALA A 177 -1.26 23.10 -25.36
CA ALA A 177 -1.02 24.54 -25.55
C ALA A 177 -0.22 25.10 -24.37
N SER A 178 1.11 25.05 -24.50
CA SER A 178 1.96 26.12 -23.98
C SER A 178 2.05 27.21 -25.06
N PRO A 179 2.28 28.46 -24.65
CA PRO A 179 3.35 29.19 -25.30
C PRO A 179 4.32 29.80 -24.29
N ASP A 180 5.59 29.79 -24.69
CA ASP A 180 6.72 30.40 -24.02
C ASP A 180 6.62 31.94 -23.96
N GLY A 181 7.09 32.48 -22.83
CA GLY A 181 8.17 33.48 -22.79
C GLY A 181 7.91 34.92 -23.25
N ALA A 182 7.83 35.84 -22.28
CA ALA A 182 8.45 37.16 -22.42
C ALA A 182 8.81 37.76 -21.04
N SER A 183 10.06 38.20 -20.97
CA SER A 183 10.80 38.82 -19.87
C SER A 183 10.23 40.19 -19.44
N ALA A 184 10.24 40.47 -18.13
CA ALA A 184 10.47 41.83 -17.62
C ALA A 184 10.92 41.79 -16.14
N SER A 185 12.20 42.09 -15.94
CA SER A 185 12.81 42.42 -14.66
C SER A 185 12.14 43.66 -14.03
N GLY A 186 11.83 43.59 -12.73
CA GLY A 186 11.31 44.71 -11.95
C GLY A 186 11.84 44.68 -10.52
N THR A 187 12.93 45.42 -10.31
CA THR A 187 13.62 45.68 -9.05
C THR A 187 12.65 46.18 -7.96
N THR A 188 12.53 45.43 -6.86
CA THR A 188 11.80 45.90 -5.66
C THR A 188 12.77 46.57 -4.69
N THR A 189 12.78 47.90 -4.71
CA THR A 189 13.40 48.77 -3.71
C THR A 189 12.46 48.93 -2.52
N ILE A 190 12.95 48.65 -1.31
CA ILE A 190 12.30 48.95 -0.04
C ILE A 190 12.73 50.34 0.43
N PRO A 191 11.79 51.19 0.89
CA PRO A 191 11.90 51.79 2.23
C PRO A 191 10.55 51.61 2.98
N GLY A 192 10.48 51.37 4.29
CA GLY A 192 11.14 52.12 5.35
C GLY A 192 10.12 53.03 6.07
N LYS A 193 9.31 52.43 6.97
CA LYS A 193 8.79 52.93 8.27
C LYS A 193 8.50 54.43 8.46
N THR A 194 7.23 54.76 8.76
CA THR A 194 6.66 55.68 9.81
C THR A 194 5.21 56.02 9.39
N GLY A 195 4.17 56.24 10.19
CA GLY A 195 3.95 56.36 11.62
C GLY A 195 2.54 56.93 11.82
N ASN A 196 1.75 56.28 12.68
CA ASN A 196 0.75 56.80 13.63
C ASN A 196 -0.41 57.77 13.23
N ARG A 197 -1.55 57.53 13.91
CA ARG A 197 -2.73 58.37 14.23
C ARG A 197 -3.91 58.43 13.23
N ARG A 198 -5.01 57.75 13.61
CA ARG A 198 -6.29 58.40 14.00
C ARG A 198 -7.34 57.34 14.40
N SER A 199 -7.80 57.40 15.65
CA SER A 199 -9.11 56.89 16.07
C SER A 199 -10.05 58.08 16.24
N PRO A 200 -11.35 57.97 15.91
CA PRO A 200 -12.35 58.94 16.36
C PRO A 200 -13.18 58.39 17.53
N GLN A 201 -13.47 59.34 18.44
CA GLN A 201 -14.45 59.36 19.54
C GLN A 201 -14.16 58.53 20.78
#